data_AF-A0A0B2SMW1-F1
#
_entry.id   AF-A0A0B2SMW1-F1
#
_cell.length_a   1.000
_cell.length_b   1.000
_cell.length_c   1.000
_cell.angle_alpha   90.00
_cell.angle_beta   90.00
_cell.angle_gamma   90.00
#
_symmetry.space_group_name_H-M   'P 1'
#
loop_
_entity.id
_entity.type
_entity.pdbx_description
1 polymer ?
#
loop_
_entity_poly.entity_id
_entity_poly.type
_entity_poly.pdbx_seq_one_letter_code
_entity_poly.pdbx_strand_id
1 'polypeptide(L)'
;MEFNDLNNSNCFTPNEDSSGYCDVLGEHSSAKSDTDSSNEGVGDASDEEVMMSLDELLFDGKTKEKMELLAAMVGVDTTDPAIVLNEVVRVLKVLKRINLY
;
A
#
# COMPACT_ATOMS: atom_id res chain seq x y z
N MET A 1 -41.24 -39.42 24.75
CA MET A 1 -40.73 -38.87 26.02
C MET A 1 -39.84 -37.70 25.66
N GLU A 2 -40.31 -36.49 25.97
CA GLU A 2 -39.51 -35.26 26.01
C GLU A 2 -38.41 -35.37 27.07
N PHE A 3 -37.26 -34.73 26.83
CA PHE A 3 -36.47 -34.09 27.89
C PHE A 3 -35.79 -32.83 27.34
N ASN A 4 -35.91 -31.77 28.13
CA ASN A 4 -35.58 -30.36 27.88
C ASN A 4 -34.10 -30.00 28.07
N ASP A 5 -33.73 -28.91 27.36
CA ASP A 5 -32.78 -27.82 27.64
C ASP A 5 -31.71 -27.94 28.74
N LEU A 6 -30.44 -27.72 28.36
CA LEU A 6 -29.42 -27.05 29.19
C LEU A 6 -28.53 -26.13 28.33
N ASN A 7 -28.91 -24.85 28.34
CA ASN A 7 -28.09 -23.65 28.17
C ASN A 7 -26.63 -23.81 28.63
N ASN A 8 -25.66 -23.60 27.74
CA ASN A 8 -24.29 -23.25 28.14
C ASN A 8 -23.78 -22.07 27.30
N SER A 9 -24.11 -20.87 27.79
CA SER A 9 -23.66 -19.59 27.27
C SER A 9 -22.24 -19.30 27.73
N ASN A 10 -21.23 -19.65 26.93
CA ASN A 10 -19.85 -19.20 27.18
C ASN A 10 -19.62 -17.81 26.56
N CYS A 11 -19.96 -16.79 27.34
CA CYS A 11 -19.64 -15.38 27.10
C CYS A 11 -18.13 -15.17 27.35
N PHE A 12 -17.37 -14.83 26.30
CA PHE A 12 -15.99 -14.36 26.43
C PHE A 12 -15.95 -12.85 26.20
N THR A 13 -15.75 -12.09 27.27
CA THR A 13 -15.42 -10.65 27.26
C THR A 13 -14.22 -10.38 28.19
N PRO A 14 -13.47 -9.30 27.94
CA PRO A 14 -12.00 -9.25 28.09
C PRO A 14 -11.55 -8.94 29.51
N ASN A 15 -10.39 -9.51 29.91
CA ASN A 15 -9.75 -9.17 31.18
C ASN A 15 -8.92 -7.89 31.00
N GLU A 16 -9.35 -6.84 31.68
CA GLU A 16 -8.66 -5.57 31.84
C GLU A 16 -7.69 -5.75 33.01
N ASP A 17 -6.39 -5.87 32.74
CA ASP A 17 -5.39 -5.76 33.80
C ASP A 17 -4.48 -4.56 33.56
N SER A 18 -4.45 -3.75 34.61
CA SER A 18 -3.92 -2.41 34.70
C SER A 18 -2.49 -2.45 35.24
N SER A 19 -1.79 -1.33 35.03
CA SER A 19 -0.59 -0.84 35.72
C SER A 19 0.78 -1.20 35.12
N GLY A 20 1.51 -0.14 34.79
CA GLY A 20 2.93 -0.21 34.46
C GLY A 20 3.46 1.00 33.70
N TYR A 21 3.23 2.23 34.17
CA TYR A 21 4.00 3.38 33.69
C TYR A 21 5.46 3.19 34.09
N CYS A 22 6.36 3.13 33.11
CA CYS A 22 7.78 3.42 33.32
C CYS A 22 8.22 4.44 32.25
N ASP A 23 8.12 5.71 32.61
CA ASP A 23 8.98 6.75 32.06
C ASP A 23 10.43 6.41 32.44
N VAL A 24 11.25 6.06 31.45
CA VAL A 24 12.70 6.18 31.55
C VAL A 24 13.18 6.97 30.34
N LEU A 25 13.36 8.27 30.55
CA LEU A 25 14.27 9.11 29.79
C LEU A 25 15.66 8.47 29.82
N GLY A 26 16.14 8.03 28.66
CA GLY A 26 17.49 7.53 28.45
C GLY A 26 18.12 8.26 27.27
N GLU A 27 18.55 9.50 27.51
CA GLU A 27 19.32 10.33 26.58
C GLU A 27 20.69 9.69 26.30
N HIS A 28 20.88 8.94 25.21
CA HIS A 28 22.25 8.59 24.80
C HIS A 28 22.46 8.61 23.28
N SER A 29 23.21 9.64 22.90
CA SER A 29 24.36 9.58 22.00
C SER A 29 24.13 9.71 20.50
N SER A 30 24.34 10.95 20.06
CA SER A 30 24.83 11.36 18.74
C SER A 30 25.73 10.32 18.07
N ALA A 31 25.35 9.89 16.87
CA ALA A 31 26.29 9.41 15.87
C ALA A 31 26.05 10.21 14.59
N LYS A 32 26.95 11.16 14.32
CA LYS A 32 27.07 11.81 13.02
C LYS A 32 27.55 10.76 12.03
N SER A 33 26.81 10.53 10.95
CA SER A 33 27.31 9.79 9.80
C SER A 33 27.40 10.76 8.64
N ASP A 34 28.62 11.24 8.40
CA ASP A 34 28.99 11.89 7.15
C ASP A 34 29.13 10.78 6.11
N THR A 35 28.07 10.52 5.36
CA THR A 35 28.17 9.67 4.17
C THR A 35 28.39 10.57 2.97
N ASP A 36 29.65 10.81 2.65
CA ASP A 36 30.10 11.36 1.39
C ASP A 36 30.20 10.20 0.38
N SER A 37 29.17 10.03 -0.46
CA SER A 37 29.20 9.06 -1.55
C SER A 37 29.26 9.80 -2.87
N SER A 38 30.50 10.01 -3.32
CA SER A 38 30.81 10.49 -4.65
C SER A 38 30.68 9.36 -5.69
N ASN A 39 29.97 9.68 -6.76
CA ASN A 39 30.42 9.55 -8.15
C ASN A 39 29.86 8.45 -9.07
N GLU A 40 29.90 8.85 -10.36
CA GLU A 40 29.74 8.17 -11.64
C GLU A 40 28.36 7.64 -12.02
N GLY A 41 27.71 8.36 -12.95
CA GLY A 41 26.68 7.77 -13.77
C GLY A 41 25.86 8.80 -14.51
N VAL A 42 26.49 9.64 -15.34
CA VAL A 42 25.80 10.13 -16.54
C VAL A 42 25.63 8.90 -17.44
N GLY A 43 24.65 8.07 -17.09
CA GLY A 43 24.11 7.07 -17.97
C GLY A 43 23.49 7.84 -19.11
N ASP A 44 24.15 7.77 -20.25
CA ASP A 44 23.61 8.06 -21.57
C ASP A 44 22.13 7.67 -21.59
N ALA A 45 21.25 8.66 -21.46
CA ALA A 45 19.84 8.49 -21.72
C ALA A 45 19.70 8.35 -23.23
N SER A 46 20.13 7.19 -23.74
CA SER A 46 19.77 6.75 -25.07
C SER A 46 18.26 6.58 -25.04
N ASP A 47 17.58 7.67 -25.39
CA ASP A 47 16.14 7.85 -25.53
C ASP A 47 15.64 7.08 -26.76
N GLU A 48 16.10 5.85 -26.93
CA GLU A 48 15.38 4.86 -27.69
C GLU A 48 14.27 4.34 -26.79
N GLU A 49 13.21 5.14 -26.67
CA GLU A 49 11.93 4.75 -26.13
C GLU A 49 11.43 3.56 -26.96
N VAL A 50 11.91 2.37 -26.62
CA VAL A 50 11.35 1.11 -27.09
C VAL A 50 9.91 1.16 -26.64
N MET A 51 9.00 1.43 -27.59
CA MET A 51 7.57 1.51 -27.34
C MET A 51 7.07 0.11 -26.98
N MET A 52 7.33 -0.28 -25.74
CA MET A 52 6.82 -1.50 -25.13
C MET A 52 5.30 -1.37 -25.09
N SER A 53 4.61 -2.38 -25.63
CA SER A 53 3.15 -2.36 -25.56
C SER A 53 2.70 -2.51 -24.11
N LEU A 54 1.51 -2.01 -23.80
CA LEU A 54 0.93 -2.09 -22.46
C LEU A 54 0.75 -3.57 -22.02
N ASP A 55 0.43 -4.44 -22.97
CA ASP A 55 0.33 -5.89 -22.75
C ASP A 55 1.71 -6.52 -22.50
N GLU A 56 2.75 -6.03 -23.16
CA GLU A 56 4.12 -6.49 -22.96
C GLU A 56 4.65 -6.13 -21.57
N LEU A 57 4.29 -4.94 -21.09
CA LEU A 57 4.59 -4.47 -19.74
C LEU A 57 3.91 -5.34 -18.67
N LEU A 58 2.73 -5.90 -18.95
CA LEU A 58 2.01 -6.78 -18.03
C LEU A 58 2.60 -8.20 -17.93
N PHE A 59 3.51 -8.61 -18.81
CA PHE A 59 4.23 -9.88 -18.63
C PHE A 59 5.21 -9.84 -17.46
N ASP A 60 5.64 -8.65 -17.03
CA ASP A 60 6.33 -8.49 -15.76
C ASP A 60 5.35 -8.70 -14.61
N GLY A 61 5.55 -9.78 -13.84
CA GLY A 61 4.67 -10.14 -12.72
C GLY A 61 4.52 -9.02 -11.69
N LYS A 62 5.56 -8.19 -11.49
CA LYS A 62 5.49 -7.03 -10.59
C LYS A 62 4.57 -5.95 -11.14
N THR A 63 4.57 -5.73 -12.46
CA THR A 63 3.71 -4.74 -13.10
C THR A 63 2.26 -5.21 -13.09
N LYS A 64 2.01 -6.51 -13.29
CA LYS A 64 0.67 -7.08 -13.14
C LYS A 64 0.09 -6.89 -11.74
N GLU A 65 0.85 -7.18 -10.69
CA GLU A 65 0.41 -7.00 -9.30
C GLU A 65 0.05 -5.52 -9.00
N LYS A 66 0.84 -4.58 -9.51
CA LYS A 66 0.53 -3.14 -9.41
C LYS A 66 -0.77 -2.78 -10.14
N MET A 67 -1.03 -3.37 -11.30
CA MET A 67 -2.25 -3.14 -12.06
C MET A 67 -3.49 -3.66 -11.30
N GLU A 68 -3.39 -4.85 -10.71
CA GLU A 68 -4.45 -5.44 -9.87
C GLU A 68 -4.70 -4.60 -8.61
N LEU A 69 -3.63 -4.11 -7.95
CA LEU A 69 -3.75 -3.20 -6.83
C LEU A 69 -4.47 -1.90 -7.23
N LEU A 70 -4.07 -1.29 -8.35
CA LEU A 70 -4.75 -0.09 -8.86
C LEU A 70 -6.21 -0.36 -9.18
N ALA A 71 -6.54 -1.49 -9.80
CA ALA A 71 -7.90 -1.89 -10.08
C ALA A 71 -8.76 -1.98 -8.80
N ALA A 72 -8.22 -2.63 -7.76
CA ALA A 72 -8.88 -2.72 -6.45
C ALA A 72 -9.05 -1.35 -5.79
N MET A 73 -8.06 -0.46 -5.89
CA MET A 73 -8.13 0.89 -5.32
C MET A 73 -9.18 1.77 -5.99
N VAL A 74 -9.36 1.65 -7.30
CA VAL A 74 -10.36 2.43 -8.05
C VAL A 74 -11.71 1.73 -8.17
N GLY A 75 -11.83 0.49 -7.66
CA GLY A 75 -13.06 -0.27 -7.60
C GLY A 75 -13.54 -0.77 -8.97
N VAL A 76 -12.61 -1.19 -9.84
CA VAL A 76 -12.95 -1.79 -11.15
C VAL A 76 -12.70 -3.29 -11.13
N ASP A 77 -13.65 -4.05 -11.71
CA ASP A 77 -13.62 -5.53 -11.74
C ASP A 77 -12.75 -6.11 -12.88
N THR A 78 -12.01 -5.25 -13.58
CA THR A 78 -11.20 -5.64 -14.75
C THR A 78 -9.72 -5.44 -14.49
N THR A 79 -8.90 -6.31 -15.08
CA THR A 79 -7.45 -6.16 -15.15
C THR A 79 -7.00 -5.57 -16.48
N ASP A 80 -7.93 -5.10 -17.33
CA ASP A 80 -7.60 -4.38 -18.55
C ASP A 80 -6.84 -3.10 -18.19
N PRO A 81 -5.55 -3.00 -18.54
CA PRO A 81 -4.70 -1.91 -18.09
C PRO A 81 -5.14 -0.55 -18.65
N ALA A 82 -5.74 -0.49 -19.85
CA ALA A 82 -6.24 0.75 -20.40
C ALA A 82 -7.44 1.27 -19.60
N ILE A 83 -8.34 0.37 -19.19
CA ILE A 83 -9.51 0.73 -18.38
C ILE A 83 -9.07 1.19 -16.98
N VAL A 84 -8.22 0.41 -16.31
CA VAL A 84 -7.72 0.73 -14.97
C VAL A 84 -7.02 2.08 -14.94
N LEU A 85 -6.11 2.34 -15.89
CA LEU A 85 -5.38 3.61 -15.96
C LEU A 85 -6.29 4.79 -16.22
N ASN A 86 -7.30 4.64 -17.09
CA ASN A 86 -8.25 5.70 -17.37
C ASN A 86 -9.06 6.08 -16.12
N GLU A 87 -9.44 5.07 -15.32
CA GLU A 87 -10.17 5.26 -14.07
C GLU A 87 -9.31 5.92 -12.99
N VAL A 88 -8.05 5.51 -12.84
CA VAL A 88 -7.07 6.18 -11.96
C VAL A 88 -6.97 7.67 -12.32
N VAL A 89 -6.81 7.99 -13.60
CA VAL A 89 -6.73 9.39 -14.06
C VAL A 89 -8.01 10.16 -13.77
N ARG A 90 -9.19 9.53 -13.94
CA ARG A 90 -10.49 10.13 -13.61
C ARG A 90 -10.56 10.49 -12.12
N VAL A 91 -10.20 9.57 -11.23
CA VAL A 91 -10.19 9.78 -9.77
C VAL A 91 -9.23 10.92 -9.40
N LEU A 92 -7.98 10.88 -9.90
CA LEU A 92 -6.99 11.92 -9.62
C LEU A 92 -7.46 13.31 -10.06
N LYS A 93 -8.12 13.43 -11.22
CA LYS A 93 -8.71 14.70 -11.69
C LYS A 93 -9.84 15.19 -10.78
N VAL A 94 -10.63 14.30 -10.20
CA VAL A 94 -11.67 14.66 -9.21
C VAL A 94 -11.01 15.14 -7.93
N LEU A 95 -10.06 14.38 -7.38
CA LEU A 95 -9.34 14.75 -6.15
C LEU A 95 -8.61 16.08 -6.29
N LYS A 96 -7.96 16.32 -7.44
CA LYS A 96 -7.29 17.60 -7.72
C LYS A 96 -8.27 18.78 -7.65
N ARG A 97 -9.48 18.63 -8.18
CA ARG A 97 -10.52 19.68 -8.12
C ARG A 97 -11.01 19.94 -6.70
N ILE A 98 -11.08 18.90 -5.86
CA ILE A 98 -11.50 19.03 -4.46
C ILE A 98 -10.42 19.74 -3.63
N ASN A 99 -9.15 19.45 -3.87
CA ASN A 99 -8.01 20.04 -3.13
C ASN A 99 -7.63 21.46 -3.57
N LEU A 100 -8.32 22.03 -4.55
CA LEU A 100 -8.09 23.41 -5.03
C LEU A 100 -8.95 24.46 -4.29
N TYR A 101 -9.70 24.03 -3.27
CA TYR A 101 -10.52 24.87 -2.38
C TYR A 101 -10.10 24.66 -0.93
#